data_AF-A0A6I9N0G4-F1
#
_entry.id   AF-A0A6I9N0G4-F1
#
_cell.length_a   1.000
_cell.length_b   1.000
_cell.length_c   1.000
_cell.angle_alpha   90.00
_cell.angle_beta   90.00
_cell.angle_gamma   90.00
#
_symmetry.space_group_name_H-M   'P 1'
#
loop_
_entity.id
_entity.type
_entity.pdbx_description
1 polymer ?
#
loop_
_entity_poly.entity_id
_entity_poly.type
_entity_poly.pdbx_seq_one_letter_code
_entity_poly.pdbx_strand_id
1 'polypeptide(L)'
;VFGRSQSMPGTETLLTKPVEKQHTDTVVNFLIRIACQVNDSTNVAGSPGELLSRRCVSLMKSALRPDMWPRAELKLQWFDKLLMTVEQPAAANISNICTGLEILCFLLTVLQSPAILAHFKPLQRGIAACMTCGNTKVLRAVHSLLSRLMSIFPTEP
;
A
#
# COMPACT_ATOMS: atom_id res chain seq x y z
N VAL A 1 -43.02 -32.48 22.22
CA VAL A 1 -42.56 -31.08 22.35
C VAL A 1 -41.25 -30.94 21.59
N PHE A 2 -41.33 -30.21 20.48
CA PHE A 2 -40.30 -29.52 19.69
C PHE A 2 -38.81 -29.93 19.81
N GLY A 3 -38.34 -30.57 18.72
CA GLY A 3 -37.18 -30.15 17.93
C GLY A 3 -35.83 -29.97 18.63
N ARG A 4 -35.03 -31.04 18.69
CA ARG A 4 -33.57 -30.92 18.75
C ARG A 4 -33.10 -30.33 17.41
N SER A 5 -32.63 -29.08 17.42
CA SER A 5 -31.88 -28.49 16.31
C SER A 5 -30.65 -29.37 16.04
N GLN A 6 -30.70 -30.19 14.99
CA GLN A 6 -29.50 -30.81 14.44
C GLN A 6 -28.69 -29.70 13.76
N SER A 7 -27.62 -29.24 14.41
CA SER A 7 -26.60 -28.44 13.74
C SER A 7 -25.98 -29.29 12.63
N MET A 8 -26.11 -28.87 11.38
CA MET A 8 -25.54 -29.58 10.23
C MET A 8 -24.01 -29.69 10.39
N PRO A 9 -23.40 -30.89 10.28
CA PRO A 9 -21.95 -31.10 10.48
C PRO A 9 -21.02 -30.49 9.42
N GLY A 10 -21.51 -29.59 8.57
CA GLY A 10 -20.77 -29.02 7.44
C GLY A 10 -20.46 -27.53 7.54
N THR A 11 -21.09 -26.80 8.47
CA THR A 11 -20.93 -25.33 8.54
C THR A 11 -19.69 -24.92 9.36
N GLU A 12 -19.31 -25.70 10.36
CA GLU A 12 -18.11 -25.43 11.18
C GLU A 12 -16.79 -25.69 10.43
N THR A 13 -16.78 -26.64 9.48
CA THR A 13 -15.59 -26.98 8.67
C THR A 13 -15.26 -25.93 7.60
N LEU A 14 -16.19 -25.04 7.27
CA LEU A 14 -15.93 -23.90 6.37
C LEU A 14 -15.27 -22.73 7.09
N LEU A 15 -15.50 -22.58 8.40
CA LEU A 15 -14.95 -21.48 9.21
C LEU A 15 -13.45 -21.62 9.50
N THR A 16 -12.88 -22.82 9.31
CA THR A 16 -11.47 -23.12 9.58
C THR A 16 -10.60 -23.16 8.32
N LYS A 17 -11.19 -23.03 7.13
CA LYS A 17 -10.41 -23.03 5.88
C LYS A 17 -9.66 -21.70 5.72
N PRO A 18 -8.35 -21.74 5.40
CA PRO A 18 -7.61 -20.54 5.03
C PRO A 18 -8.30 -19.83 3.86
N VAL A 19 -8.34 -18.49 3.92
CA VAL A 19 -8.84 -17.68 2.81
C VAL A 19 -7.98 -17.95 1.56
N GLU A 20 -8.63 -18.18 0.41
CA GLU A 20 -7.93 -18.46 -0.83
C GLU A 20 -7.02 -17.30 -1.24
N LYS A 21 -5.85 -17.63 -1.80
CA LYS A 21 -4.81 -16.65 -2.17
C LYS A 21 -5.34 -15.54 -3.07
N GLN A 22 -6.18 -15.85 -4.06
CA GLN A 22 -6.75 -14.85 -4.95
C GLN A 22 -7.54 -13.77 -4.19
N HIS A 23 -8.27 -14.16 -3.13
CA HIS A 23 -9.01 -13.21 -2.30
C HIS A 23 -8.07 -12.37 -1.44
N THR A 24 -7.04 -12.98 -0.85
CA THR A 24 -6.06 -12.24 -0.03
C THR A 24 -5.30 -11.21 -0.88
N ASP A 25 -4.87 -11.59 -2.08
CA ASP A 25 -4.19 -10.70 -3.04
C ASP A 25 -5.11 -9.54 -3.43
N THR A 26 -6.38 -9.85 -3.71
CA THR A 26 -7.40 -8.85 -4.06
C THR A 26 -7.59 -7.84 -2.94
N VAL A 27 -7.75 -8.30 -1.69
CA VAL A 27 -7.96 -7.43 -0.53
C VAL A 27 -6.76 -6.51 -0.31
N VAL A 28 -5.53 -7.05 -0.32
CA VAL A 28 -4.32 -6.24 -0.09
C VAL A 28 -4.16 -5.17 -1.17
N ASN A 29 -4.32 -5.53 -2.44
CA ASN A 29 -4.21 -4.57 -3.54
C ASN A 29 -5.33 -3.53 -3.51
N PHE A 30 -6.54 -3.92 -3.10
CA PHE A 30 -7.66 -2.99 -2.95
C PHE A 30 -7.39 -1.98 -1.83
N LEU A 31 -6.92 -2.44 -0.66
CA LEU A 31 -6.55 -1.57 0.46
C LEU A 31 -5.48 -0.55 0.05
N ILE A 32 -4.44 -1.00 -0.66
CA ILE A 32 -3.38 -0.11 -1.18
C ILE A 32 -3.97 0.92 -2.15
N ARG A 33 -4.82 0.50 -3.08
CA ARG A 33 -5.39 1.39 -4.09
C ARG A 33 -6.32 2.44 -3.49
N ILE A 34 -7.21 2.03 -2.60
CA ILE A 34 -8.14 2.93 -1.91
C ILE A 34 -7.36 3.92 -1.06
N ALA A 35 -6.35 3.47 -0.30
CA ALA A 35 -5.52 4.35 0.52
C ALA A 35 -4.95 5.56 -0.26
N CYS A 36 -4.60 5.37 -1.52
CA CYS A 36 -4.01 6.40 -2.37
C CYS A 36 -4.98 7.09 -3.34
N GLN A 37 -6.29 6.85 -3.24
CA GLN A 37 -7.27 7.43 -4.19
C GLN A 37 -8.42 8.17 -3.50
N VAL A 38 -8.66 7.91 -2.21
CA VAL A 38 -9.84 8.46 -1.51
C VAL A 38 -9.62 9.82 -0.85
N ASN A 39 -8.40 10.34 -0.76
CA ASN A 39 -8.24 11.69 -0.21
C ASN A 39 -8.83 12.72 -1.16
N ASP A 40 -9.64 13.62 -0.62
CA ASP A 40 -10.13 14.79 -1.35
C ASP A 40 -9.00 15.78 -1.62
N SER A 41 -9.07 16.51 -2.74
CA SER A 41 -8.07 17.51 -3.14
C SER A 41 -8.06 18.76 -2.24
N THR A 42 -9.06 18.90 -1.37
CA THR A 42 -9.30 20.10 -0.55
C THR A 42 -8.43 20.17 0.71
N ASN A 43 -7.63 19.14 1.01
CA ASN A 43 -6.72 19.07 2.17
C ASN A 43 -7.39 19.43 3.52
N VAL A 44 -8.68 19.11 3.68
CA VAL A 44 -9.41 19.31 4.93
C VAL A 44 -8.98 18.24 5.93
N ALA A 45 -8.39 18.66 7.05
CA ALA A 45 -7.98 17.76 8.12
C ALA A 45 -9.20 17.02 8.70
N GLY A 46 -9.08 15.70 8.86
CA GLY A 46 -10.15 14.87 9.40
C GLY A 46 -11.29 14.61 8.41
N SER A 47 -11.07 14.83 7.12
CA SER A 47 -12.06 14.47 6.10
C SER A 47 -12.35 12.96 6.14
N PRO A 48 -13.56 12.53 5.73
CA PRO A 48 -13.87 11.11 5.60
C PRO A 48 -12.88 10.36 4.71
N GLY A 49 -12.39 11.01 3.65
CA GLY A 49 -11.35 10.47 2.76
C GLY A 49 -10.02 10.24 3.50
N GLU A 50 -9.56 11.20 4.30
CA GLU A 50 -8.32 11.05 5.07
C GLU A 50 -8.42 9.91 6.10
N LEU A 51 -9.53 9.84 6.84
CA LEU A 51 -9.76 8.79 7.83
C LEU A 51 -9.81 7.40 7.18
N LEU A 52 -10.49 7.29 6.03
CA LEU A 52 -10.54 6.04 5.27
C LEU A 52 -9.16 5.65 4.73
N SER A 53 -8.41 6.61 4.18
CA SER A 53 -7.04 6.40 3.70
C SER A 53 -6.16 5.81 4.80
N ARG A 54 -6.14 6.45 5.98
CA ARG A 54 -5.39 5.97 7.16
C ARG A 54 -5.83 4.57 7.60
N ARG A 55 -7.14 4.30 7.60
CA ARG A 55 -7.68 2.99 7.95
C ARG A 55 -7.22 1.91 6.96
N CYS A 56 -7.25 2.19 5.66
CA CYS A 56 -6.77 1.28 4.63
C CYS A 56 -5.28 0.96 4.79
N VAL A 57 -4.44 1.97 5.10
CA VAL A 57 -3.01 1.76 5.40
C VAL A 57 -2.84 0.85 6.62
N SER A 58 -3.57 1.09 7.72
CA SER A 58 -3.48 0.26 8.92
C SER A 58 -3.88 -1.20 8.67
N LEU A 59 -4.94 -1.42 7.89
CA LEU A 59 -5.40 -2.76 7.53
C LEU A 59 -4.41 -3.46 6.60
N MET A 60 -3.85 -2.74 5.61
CA MET A 60 -2.82 -3.28 4.72
C MET A 60 -1.57 -3.69 5.51
N LYS A 61 -1.08 -2.85 6.43
CA LYS A 61 0.07 -3.19 7.29
C LYS A 61 -0.22 -4.44 8.12
N SER A 62 -1.45 -4.58 8.62
CA SER A 62 -1.88 -5.76 9.39
C SER A 62 -1.96 -7.03 8.53
N ALA A 63 -2.48 -6.91 7.31
CA ALA A 63 -2.62 -8.00 6.36
C ALA A 63 -1.26 -8.53 5.88
N LEU A 64 -0.26 -7.65 5.75
CA LEU A 64 1.10 -8.00 5.33
C LEU A 64 2.02 -8.44 6.48
N ARG A 65 1.50 -8.63 7.69
CA ARG A 65 2.30 -9.20 8.79
C ARG A 65 2.68 -10.66 8.48
N PRO A 66 3.81 -11.16 9.04
CA PRO A 66 4.26 -12.53 8.83
C PRO A 66 3.24 -13.62 9.22
N ASP A 67 2.37 -13.33 10.18
CA ASP A 67 1.33 -14.23 10.70
C ASP A 67 0.01 -14.20 9.91
N MET A 68 -0.14 -13.28 8.95
CA MET A 68 -1.38 -13.06 8.21
C MET A 68 -1.26 -13.52 6.75
N TRP A 69 -0.95 -12.61 5.81
CA TRP A 69 -0.83 -12.90 4.38
C TRP A 69 0.53 -12.43 3.82
N PRO A 70 1.66 -12.98 4.31
CA PRO A 70 3.00 -12.53 3.91
C PRO A 70 3.35 -12.82 2.45
N ARG A 71 2.58 -13.69 1.77
CA ARG A 71 2.79 -14.11 0.37
C ARG A 71 1.78 -13.48 -0.59
N ALA A 72 1.12 -12.39 -0.15
CA ALA A 72 0.20 -11.65 -0.99
C ALA A 72 0.95 -11.07 -2.20
N GLU A 73 0.41 -11.28 -3.41
CA GLU A 73 1.01 -10.77 -4.63
C GLU A 73 0.64 -9.31 -4.86
N LEU A 74 1.65 -8.43 -4.91
CA LEU A 74 1.43 -6.98 -5.00
C LEU A 74 1.47 -6.50 -6.46
N LYS A 75 0.48 -5.71 -6.84
CA LYS A 75 0.38 -5.07 -8.17
C LYS A 75 0.67 -3.58 -8.03
N LEU A 76 1.95 -3.24 -7.99
CA LEU A 76 2.40 -1.88 -7.64
C LEU A 76 2.69 -0.98 -8.85
N GLN A 77 2.71 -1.49 -10.08
CA GLN A 77 3.10 -0.72 -11.27
C GLN A 77 2.32 0.59 -11.44
N TRP A 78 1.05 0.64 -11.01
CA TRP A 78 0.23 1.84 -11.09
C TRP A 78 0.73 2.99 -10.19
N PHE A 79 1.56 2.71 -9.18
CA PHE A 79 2.17 3.75 -8.35
C PHE A 79 3.00 4.71 -9.20
N ASP A 80 3.65 4.25 -10.26
CA ASP A 80 4.45 5.13 -11.12
C ASP A 80 3.56 6.26 -11.68
N LYS A 81 2.36 5.89 -12.15
CA LYS A 81 1.36 6.86 -12.62
C LYS A 81 0.87 7.79 -11.51
N LEU A 82 0.66 7.29 -10.30
CA LEU A 82 0.29 8.12 -9.14
C LEU A 82 1.39 9.15 -8.85
N LEU A 83 2.64 8.72 -8.74
CA LEU A 83 3.77 9.57 -8.39
C LEU A 83 4.04 10.61 -9.49
N MET A 84 3.89 10.22 -10.76
CA MET A 84 4.01 11.13 -11.90
C MET A 84 3.01 12.28 -11.88
N THR A 85 1.87 12.17 -11.17
CA THR A 85 0.92 13.29 -11.05
C THR A 85 1.53 14.51 -10.37
N VAL A 86 2.64 14.37 -9.65
CA VAL A 86 3.36 15.49 -9.03
C VAL A 86 3.84 16.54 -10.05
N GLU A 87 4.04 16.15 -11.31
CA GLU A 87 4.41 17.04 -12.41
C GLU A 87 3.23 17.88 -12.93
N GLN A 88 2.00 17.60 -12.47
CA GLN A 88 0.79 18.33 -12.85
C GLN A 88 0.15 19.00 -11.62
N PRO A 89 0.63 20.18 -11.17
CA PRO A 89 0.22 20.80 -9.92
C PRO A 89 -1.30 21.00 -9.76
N ALA A 90 -2.03 21.25 -10.86
CA ALA A 90 -3.48 21.44 -10.85
C ALA A 90 -4.28 20.15 -10.60
N ALA A 91 -3.71 18.98 -10.90
CA ALA A 91 -4.33 17.68 -10.72
C ALA A 91 -3.68 16.85 -9.59
N ALA A 92 -2.55 17.30 -9.06
CA ALA A 92 -1.77 16.59 -8.05
C ALA A 92 -2.49 16.55 -6.70
N ASN A 93 -2.88 15.36 -6.26
CA ASN A 93 -3.32 15.14 -4.89
C ASN A 93 -2.12 14.79 -4.01
N ILE A 94 -1.55 15.81 -3.36
CA ILE A 94 -0.35 15.67 -2.53
C ILE A 94 -0.53 14.65 -1.40
N SER A 95 -1.73 14.58 -0.81
CA SER A 95 -2.03 13.61 0.26
C SER A 95 -1.89 12.18 -0.27
N ASN A 96 -2.50 11.88 -1.42
CA ASN A 96 -2.41 10.58 -2.07
C ASN A 96 -0.97 10.20 -2.46
N ILE A 97 -0.17 11.15 -2.97
CA ILE A 97 1.24 10.92 -3.30
C ILE A 97 2.04 10.58 -2.03
N CYS A 98 1.88 11.36 -0.96
CA CYS A 98 2.55 11.11 0.32
C CYS A 98 2.16 9.75 0.91
N THR A 99 0.86 9.38 0.90
CA THR A 99 0.41 8.06 1.32
C THR A 99 1.06 6.96 0.50
N GLY A 100 1.15 7.15 -0.82
CA GLY A 100 1.82 6.22 -1.71
C GLY A 100 3.30 5.99 -1.33
N LEU A 101 4.04 7.08 -1.11
CA LEU A 101 5.44 7.01 -0.67
C LEU A 101 5.59 6.34 0.71
N GLU A 102 4.65 6.58 1.65
CA GLU A 102 4.65 5.91 2.95
C GLU A 102 4.42 4.39 2.80
N ILE A 103 3.49 3.97 1.94
CA ILE A 103 3.25 2.56 1.66
C ILE A 103 4.51 1.93 1.07
N LEU A 104 5.16 2.58 0.09
CA LEU A 104 6.42 2.08 -0.48
C LEU A 104 7.50 1.94 0.59
N CYS A 105 7.66 2.93 1.50
CA CYS A 105 8.57 2.84 2.64
C CYS A 105 8.28 1.63 3.53
N PHE A 106 7.01 1.36 3.82
CA PHE A 106 6.62 0.18 4.60
C PHE A 106 6.93 -1.12 3.85
N LEU A 107 6.68 -1.17 2.54
CA LEU A 107 6.95 -2.36 1.72
C LEU A 107 8.43 -2.76 1.73
N LEU A 108 9.35 -1.81 1.83
CA LEU A 108 10.78 -2.09 2.03
C LEU A 108 11.09 -2.87 3.31
N THR A 109 10.21 -2.81 4.31
CA THR A 109 10.39 -3.52 5.60
C THR A 109 9.80 -4.93 5.60
N VAL A 110 8.93 -5.26 4.65
CA VAL A 110 8.24 -6.56 4.58
C VAL A 110 8.66 -7.40 3.37
N LEU A 111 9.10 -6.78 2.29
CA LEU A 111 9.52 -7.47 1.07
C LEU A 111 10.99 -7.89 1.15
N GLN A 112 11.31 -9.03 0.53
CA GLN A 112 12.69 -9.45 0.32
C GLN A 112 13.35 -8.65 -0.81
N SER A 113 14.67 -8.52 -0.77
CA SER A 113 15.44 -7.73 -1.74
C SER A 113 15.10 -8.00 -3.22
N PRO A 114 14.95 -9.26 -3.68
CA PRO A 114 14.57 -9.51 -5.08
C PRO A 114 13.19 -8.94 -5.45
N ALA A 115 12.21 -9.04 -4.53
CA ALA A 115 10.87 -8.51 -4.72
C ALA A 115 10.87 -6.98 -4.70
N ILE A 116 11.69 -6.36 -3.84
CA ILE A 116 11.89 -4.90 -3.83
C ILE A 116 12.39 -4.45 -5.21
N LEU A 117 13.45 -5.07 -5.74
CA LEU A 117 13.99 -4.68 -7.06
C LEU A 117 12.96 -4.85 -8.18
N ALA A 118 12.23 -5.98 -8.19
CA ALA A 118 11.21 -6.25 -9.20
C ALA A 118 10.08 -5.22 -9.19
N HIS A 119 9.65 -4.78 -8.00
CA HIS A 119 8.57 -3.80 -7.86
C HIS A 119 9.03 -2.35 -7.99
N PHE A 120 10.23 -1.99 -7.56
CA PHE A 120 10.70 -0.60 -7.53
C PHE A 120 11.32 -0.17 -8.86
N LYS A 121 11.88 -1.09 -9.65
CA LYS A 121 12.44 -0.76 -10.97
C LYS A 121 11.41 -0.09 -11.90
N PRO A 122 10.15 -0.58 -12.03
CA PRO A 122 9.11 0.10 -12.79
C PRO A 122 8.67 1.46 -12.23
N LEU A 123 9.00 1.79 -10.97
CA LEU A 123 8.59 3.02 -10.29
C LEU A 123 9.63 4.14 -10.36
N GLN A 124 10.78 3.88 -10.99
CA GLN A 124 11.92 4.80 -10.99
C GLN A 124 11.55 6.18 -11.52
N ARG A 125 10.72 6.25 -12.55
CA ARG A 125 10.31 7.51 -13.18
C ARG A 125 9.45 8.35 -12.21
N GLY A 126 8.44 7.73 -11.61
CA GLY A 126 7.58 8.32 -10.58
C GLY A 126 8.37 8.81 -9.37
N ILE A 127 9.27 7.98 -8.85
CA ILE A 127 10.13 8.33 -7.71
C ILE A 127 11.03 9.53 -8.07
N ALA A 128 11.63 9.52 -9.26
CA ALA A 128 12.50 10.61 -9.72
C ALA A 128 11.76 11.95 -9.80
N ALA A 129 10.54 12.00 -10.35
CA ALA A 129 9.76 13.24 -10.38
C ALA A 129 9.39 13.74 -8.97
N CYS A 130 9.16 12.84 -8.02
CA CYS A 130 8.92 13.25 -6.63
C CYS A 130 10.15 13.91 -5.99
N MET A 131 11.38 13.62 -6.45
CA MET A 131 12.61 14.23 -5.94
C MET A 131 12.83 15.67 -6.41
N THR A 132 12.27 16.03 -7.56
CA THR A 132 12.44 17.36 -8.18
C THR A 132 11.22 18.24 -8.03
N CYS A 133 10.16 17.76 -7.36
CA CYS A 133 8.93 18.53 -7.18
C CYS A 133 9.09 19.67 -6.16
N GLY A 134 8.26 20.71 -6.30
CA GLY A 134 8.27 21.87 -5.39
C GLY A 134 7.61 21.64 -4.02
N ASN A 135 7.08 20.45 -3.73
CA ASN A 135 6.33 20.19 -2.50
C ASN A 135 7.21 19.57 -1.41
N THR A 136 7.44 20.30 -0.32
CA THR A 136 8.33 19.87 0.77
C THR A 136 7.85 18.61 1.52
N LYS A 137 6.55 18.28 1.51
CA LYS A 137 6.03 17.04 2.11
C LYS A 137 6.42 15.83 1.26
N VAL A 138 6.27 15.95 -0.06
CA VAL A 138 6.66 14.91 -1.02
C VAL A 138 8.17 14.71 -0.99
N LEU A 139 8.96 15.79 -1.00
CA LEU A 139 10.42 15.74 -0.92
C LEU A 139 10.91 14.99 0.33
N ARG A 140 10.31 15.24 1.51
CA ARG A 140 10.65 14.52 2.74
C ARG A 140 10.30 13.04 2.66
N ALA A 141 9.13 12.71 2.11
CA ALA A 141 8.67 11.33 1.97
C ALA A 141 9.58 10.53 1.01
N VAL A 142 9.93 11.11 -0.14
CA VAL A 142 10.82 10.45 -1.11
C VAL A 142 12.24 10.32 -0.58
N HIS A 143 12.74 11.32 0.15
CA HIS A 143 14.06 11.21 0.81
C HIS A 143 14.09 10.05 1.82
N SER A 144 13.05 9.90 2.64
CA SER A 144 12.94 8.74 3.55
C SER A 144 12.92 7.41 2.80
N LEU A 145 12.27 7.36 1.62
CA LEU A 145 12.22 6.15 0.80
C LEU A 145 13.59 5.79 0.25
N LEU A 146 14.29 6.77 -0.33
CA LEU A 146 15.61 6.59 -0.92
C LEU A 146 16.66 6.23 0.12
N SER A 147 16.64 6.87 1.29
CA SER A 147 17.55 6.53 2.39
C SER A 147 17.41 5.06 2.82
N ARG A 148 16.17 4.53 2.89
CA ARG A 148 15.93 3.12 3.17
C ARG A 148 16.37 2.21 2.03
N LEU A 149 16.07 2.58 0.77
CA LEU A 149 16.52 1.83 -0.40
C LEU A 149 18.05 1.70 -0.45
N MET A 150 18.78 2.81 -0.24
CA MET A 150 20.23 2.83 -0.22
C MET A 150 20.82 2.04 0.96
N SER A 151 20.09 1.94 2.08
CA SER A 151 20.49 1.06 3.19
C SER A 151 20.33 -0.43 2.86
N ILE A 152 19.40 -0.80 1.98
CA ILE A 152 19.17 -2.20 1.55
C ILE A 152 20.10 -2.56 0.38
N PHE A 153 20.32 -1.61 -0.53
CA PHE A 153 21.18 -1.72 -1.70
C PHE A 153 22.24 -0.62 -1.66
N PRO A 154 23.27 -0.77 -0.82
CA PRO A 154 24.36 0.19 -0.78
C PRO A 154 25.03 0.23 -2.15
N THR A 155 25.28 1.44 -2.66
CA THR A 155 26.19 1.62 -3.80
C THR A 155 27.58 1.20 -3.33
N GLU A 156 28.25 0.33 -4.07
CA GLU A 156 29.65 0.00 -3.81
C GLU A 156 30.49 1.30 -3.72
N PRO A 157 31.48 1.36 -2.81
CA PRO A 157 32.32 2.54 -2.62
C PRO A 157 33.19 2.88 -3.83
#